data_AF-A0A2T0TCE3-F1
#
_entry.id   AF-A0A2T0TCE3-F1
#
_cell.length_a   1.000
_cell.length_b   1.000
_cell.length_c   1.000
_cell.angle_alpha   90.00
_cell.angle_beta   90.00
_cell.angle_gamma   90.00
#
_symmetry.space_group_name_H-M   'P 1'
#
loop_
_entity.id
_entity.type
_entity.pdbx_description
1 polymer ?
#
loop_
_entity_poly.entity_id
_entity_poly.type
_entity_poly.pdbx_seq_one_letter_code
_entity_poly.pdbx_strand_id
1 'polypeptide(L)'
;MLLPRFLLVLTLAIHLLYAALPLPLLATEKSDMLVPAVLAVAPLFALAWFGARNRYRSHRWPAVSLFTAAVQAMGATAAIVVHLRPLGLNPALNILVYVLLPLPPAFCAWLAHRAVTSAAPATLGGTPHHVSFPTRAVRKSFWSNDSVVVTDEALEVWLQRGATEPKELPPGAKLGSVPWKAIRLDDITSVGVRAAVPDEAPWAVLRNGPSESVPSGEVVVVRIGAEDQVLPVVKAEAFAELVRARTGRALPSRVDRPEVVLDTHVAEVLPAPDPVGPKVYAVRGPDEPLPTGPGLTARWLIAAPPALVGVAGLPLALLLATSATAGFLAWIGVAIVAWLCNLRVPRVWGRVAFLPVPVTLMWLVVQRQWLFALALVLCPVLGRLAGAVFTNWRGTDLGGSGVEVPFKLQSGERLFVQEDRLVRKTHGVPQFALWLTDLGLVQCGVRTAPEAGRWQSPGGLGHAVFDSTWLRVVAGPQQWLLPTPELRLIAELVKARAANAAPAPPDDLDLDGWHRLRAWAVTRTSGGGVQARIPGWRLFVAAVAGGFAFLLLPAAPMLVPGLVAAVIAVIALVDWARIRPRMREAEHHSLPPGSPDWGEVRPDHAPVLGYQPWV
;
A
#
# COMPACT_ATOMS: atom_id res chain seq x y z
N MET A 1 13.20 -15.65 14.91
CA MET A 1 12.89 -16.66 13.87
C MET A 1 11.73 -17.62 14.20
N LEU A 2 11.22 -17.68 15.44
CA LEU A 2 10.13 -18.62 15.78
C LEU A 2 8.79 -18.28 15.11
N LEU A 3 8.45 -17.00 14.98
CA LEU A 3 7.19 -16.56 14.39
C LEU A 3 7.00 -16.95 12.91
N PRO A 4 7.96 -16.73 11.99
CA PRO A 4 7.84 -17.22 10.61
C PRO A 4 7.67 -18.74 10.51
N ARG A 5 8.38 -19.50 11.35
CA ARG A 5 8.28 -20.97 11.37
C ARG A 5 6.89 -21.41 11.84
N PHE A 6 6.37 -20.81 12.90
CA PHE A 6 5.01 -21.04 13.38
C PHE A 6 3.96 -20.76 12.29
N LEU A 7 4.07 -19.63 11.59
CA LEU A 7 3.12 -19.25 10.54
C LEU A 7 3.17 -20.19 9.31
N LEU A 8 4.35 -20.71 8.97
CA LEU A 8 4.49 -21.74 7.92
C LEU A 8 3.92 -23.09 8.35
N VAL A 9 4.13 -23.50 9.61
CA VAL A 9 3.51 -24.70 10.18
C VAL A 9 1.99 -24.57 10.19
N LEU A 10 1.47 -23.40 10.57
CA LEU A 10 0.04 -23.11 10.52
C LEU A 10 -0.51 -23.16 9.08
N THR A 11 0.24 -22.62 8.11
CA THR A 11 -0.11 -22.71 6.68
C THR A 11 -0.23 -24.17 6.24
N LEU A 12 0.75 -25.01 6.61
CA LEU A 12 0.72 -26.45 6.31
C LEU A 12 -0.46 -27.16 7.00
N ALA A 13 -0.72 -26.84 8.27
CA ALA A 13 -1.84 -27.42 9.02
C ALA A 13 -3.20 -27.09 8.37
N ILE A 14 -3.37 -25.86 7.87
CA ILE A 14 -4.57 -25.46 7.12
C ILE A 14 -4.70 -26.27 5.82
N HIS A 15 -3.61 -26.43 5.05
CA HIS A 15 -3.64 -27.24 3.84
C HIS A 15 -3.94 -28.73 4.11
N LEU A 16 -3.42 -29.29 5.21
CA LEU A 16 -3.73 -30.66 5.64
C LEU A 16 -5.22 -30.78 6.03
N LEU A 17 -5.76 -29.81 6.75
CA LEU A 17 -7.18 -29.76 7.09
C LEU A 17 -8.06 -29.71 5.83
N TYR A 18 -7.68 -28.92 4.82
CA TYR A 18 -8.41 -28.86 3.54
C TYR A 18 -8.32 -30.16 2.75
N ALA A 19 -7.17 -30.83 2.75
CA ALA A 19 -7.04 -32.15 2.13
C ALA A 19 -7.86 -33.23 2.87
N ALA A 20 -8.04 -33.08 4.18
CA ALA A 20 -8.83 -33.99 5.01
C ALA A 20 -10.34 -33.79 4.86
N LEU A 21 -10.79 -32.57 4.58
CA LEU A 21 -12.21 -32.22 4.44
C LEU A 21 -12.99 -33.14 3.45
N PRO A 22 -12.45 -33.51 2.27
CA PRO A 22 -13.13 -34.43 1.38
C PRO A 22 -12.97 -35.91 1.76
N LEU A 23 -12.01 -36.33 2.59
CA LEU A 23 -11.78 -37.76 2.92
C LEU A 23 -13.03 -38.51 3.41
N PRO A 24 -13.89 -37.95 4.28
CA PRO A 24 -15.13 -38.61 4.68
C PRO A 24 -16.13 -38.80 3.53
N LEU A 25 -16.12 -37.91 2.53
CA LEU A 25 -16.98 -37.99 1.34
C LEU A 25 -16.44 -39.04 0.34
N LEU A 26 -15.11 -39.21 0.32
CA LEU A 26 -14.41 -40.19 -0.51
C LEU A 26 -14.57 -41.63 -0.04
N ALA A 27 -15.03 -41.86 1.19
CA ALA A 27 -15.30 -43.20 1.73
C ALA A 27 -16.55 -43.85 1.13
N THR A 28 -17.30 -43.13 0.28
CA THR A 28 -18.43 -43.68 -0.48
C THR A 28 -17.93 -44.33 -1.77
N GLU A 29 -18.39 -45.55 -2.11
CA GLU A 29 -17.91 -46.39 -3.25
C GLU A 29 -18.18 -45.82 -4.67
N LYS A 30 -18.28 -44.49 -4.84
CA LYS A 30 -18.50 -43.88 -6.15
C LYS A 30 -17.18 -43.65 -6.86
N SER A 31 -16.99 -44.27 -8.02
CA SER A 31 -15.84 -44.08 -8.92
C SER A 31 -15.59 -42.60 -9.30
N ASP A 32 -16.62 -41.76 -9.27
CA ASP A 32 -16.54 -40.32 -9.54
C ASP A 32 -15.75 -39.52 -8.48
N MET A 33 -15.34 -40.16 -7.37
CA MET A 33 -14.62 -39.55 -6.26
C MET A 33 -13.09 -39.47 -6.45
N LEU A 34 -12.54 -40.20 -7.43
CA LEU A 34 -11.10 -40.28 -7.65
C LEU A 34 -10.48 -38.91 -8.00
N VAL A 35 -11.12 -38.16 -8.90
CA VAL A 35 -10.62 -36.83 -9.34
C VAL A 35 -10.67 -35.79 -8.21
N PRO A 36 -11.77 -35.63 -7.45
CA PRO A 36 -11.79 -34.79 -6.24
C PRO A 36 -10.73 -35.15 -5.21
N ALA A 37 -10.49 -36.45 -4.98
CA ALA A 37 -9.46 -36.93 -4.05
C ALA A 37 -8.06 -36.51 -4.48
N VAL A 38 -7.73 -36.74 -5.75
CA VAL A 38 -6.44 -36.36 -6.32
C VAL A 38 -6.25 -34.84 -6.25
N LEU A 39 -7.26 -34.04 -6.57
CA LEU A 39 -7.17 -32.58 -6.48
C LEU A 39 -7.05 -32.05 -5.03
N ALA A 40 -7.55 -32.77 -4.03
CA ALA A 40 -7.42 -32.39 -2.63
C ALA A 40 -6.03 -32.72 -2.04
N VAL A 41 -5.45 -33.85 -2.46
CA VAL A 41 -4.21 -34.40 -1.86
C VAL A 41 -2.96 -34.12 -2.70
N ALA A 42 -3.01 -34.25 -4.04
CA ALA A 42 -1.87 -34.03 -4.92
C ALA A 42 -1.19 -32.65 -4.73
N PRO A 43 -1.93 -31.55 -4.47
CA PRO A 43 -1.30 -30.25 -4.21
C PRO A 43 -0.39 -30.23 -2.98
N LEU A 44 -0.56 -31.14 -2.00
CA LEU A 44 0.34 -31.23 -0.85
C LEU A 44 1.74 -31.69 -1.27
N PHE A 45 1.85 -32.60 -2.24
CA PHE A 45 3.14 -33.00 -2.81
C PHE A 45 3.78 -31.85 -3.58
N ALA A 46 2.98 -31.10 -4.34
CA ALA A 46 3.46 -29.89 -5.02
C ALA A 46 3.92 -28.83 -3.99
N LEU A 47 3.17 -28.61 -2.90
CA LEU A 47 3.53 -27.71 -1.82
C LEU A 47 4.84 -28.12 -1.14
N ALA A 48 5.03 -29.41 -0.88
CA ALA A 48 6.28 -29.93 -0.31
C ALA A 48 7.46 -29.71 -1.27
N TRP A 49 7.29 -30.03 -2.56
CA TRP A 49 8.30 -29.85 -3.60
C TRP A 49 8.66 -28.37 -3.81
N PHE A 50 7.66 -27.52 -4.04
CA PHE A 50 7.85 -26.08 -4.20
C PHE A 50 8.33 -25.42 -2.90
N GLY A 51 7.87 -25.89 -1.75
CA GLY A 51 8.33 -25.44 -0.43
C GLY A 51 9.82 -25.72 -0.23
N ALA A 52 10.28 -26.94 -0.56
CA ALA A 52 11.69 -27.29 -0.51
C ALA A 52 12.53 -26.42 -1.46
N ARG A 53 12.08 -26.25 -2.71
CA ARG A 53 12.79 -25.46 -3.73
C ARG A 53 12.79 -23.96 -3.46
N ASN A 54 11.79 -23.45 -2.74
CA ASN A 54 11.65 -22.02 -2.43
C ASN A 54 11.83 -21.73 -0.92
N ARG A 55 12.43 -22.64 -0.15
CA ARG A 55 12.62 -22.50 1.31
C ARG A 55 13.37 -21.22 1.71
N TYR A 56 14.20 -20.69 0.81
CA TYR A 56 14.93 -19.45 1.01
C TYR A 56 14.36 -18.26 0.24
N ARG A 57 13.36 -18.48 -0.63
CA ARG A 57 12.73 -17.45 -1.49
C ARG A 57 11.38 -17.04 -0.91
N SER A 58 11.41 -16.32 0.21
CA SER A 58 10.20 -16.01 1.00
C SER A 58 9.12 -15.25 0.23
N HIS A 59 9.51 -14.43 -0.76
CA HIS A 59 8.58 -13.72 -1.64
C HIS A 59 7.66 -14.63 -2.47
N ARG A 60 8.03 -15.91 -2.65
CA ARG A 60 7.22 -16.90 -3.41
C ARG A 60 6.24 -17.67 -2.53
N TRP A 61 6.40 -17.66 -1.21
CA TRP A 61 5.56 -18.45 -0.30
C TRP A 61 4.05 -18.14 -0.44
N PRO A 62 3.61 -16.87 -0.53
CA PRO A 62 2.20 -16.56 -0.68
C PRO A 62 1.60 -17.10 -1.98
N ALA A 63 2.35 -17.00 -3.10
CA ALA A 63 1.90 -17.49 -4.40
C ALA A 63 1.82 -19.02 -4.44
N VAL A 64 2.82 -19.72 -3.88
CA VAL A 64 2.81 -21.19 -3.78
C VAL A 64 1.64 -21.67 -2.91
N SER A 65 1.40 -21.00 -1.77
CA SER A 65 0.28 -21.31 -0.87
C SER A 65 -1.07 -21.06 -1.56
N LEU A 66 -1.24 -19.91 -2.21
CA LEU A 66 -2.46 -19.57 -2.93
C LEU A 66 -2.78 -20.56 -4.06
N PHE A 67 -1.77 -20.91 -4.87
CA PHE A 67 -1.92 -21.90 -5.94
C PHE A 67 -2.34 -23.26 -5.38
N THR A 68 -1.66 -23.73 -4.33
CA THR A 68 -1.97 -25.00 -3.67
C THR A 68 -3.41 -24.99 -3.14
N ALA A 69 -3.81 -23.92 -2.46
CA ALA A 69 -5.14 -23.82 -1.87
C ALA A 69 -6.25 -23.68 -2.93
N ALA A 70 -5.98 -23.04 -4.06
CA ALA A 70 -6.91 -22.97 -5.19
C ALA A 70 -7.19 -24.36 -5.79
N VAL A 71 -6.16 -25.20 -5.97
CA VAL A 71 -6.35 -26.57 -6.47
C VAL A 71 -7.09 -27.44 -5.44
N GLN A 72 -6.78 -27.29 -4.15
CA GLN A 72 -7.55 -27.97 -3.10
C GLN A 72 -9.02 -27.52 -3.05
N ALA A 73 -9.28 -26.23 -3.27
CA ALA A 73 -10.63 -25.68 -3.36
C ALA A 73 -11.38 -26.27 -4.57
N MET A 74 -10.72 -26.47 -5.72
CA MET A 74 -11.31 -27.21 -6.85
C MET A 74 -11.73 -28.62 -6.46
N GLY A 75 -10.86 -29.36 -5.75
CA GLY A 75 -11.16 -30.72 -5.28
C GLY A 75 -12.32 -30.76 -4.28
N ALA A 76 -12.32 -29.87 -3.28
CA ALA A 76 -13.40 -29.74 -2.31
C ALA A 76 -14.73 -29.36 -2.99
N THR A 77 -14.72 -28.40 -3.90
CA THR A 77 -15.87 -28.02 -4.71
C THR A 77 -16.40 -29.19 -5.54
N ALA A 78 -15.52 -29.96 -6.20
CA ALA A 78 -15.94 -31.11 -6.99
C ALA A 78 -16.60 -32.21 -6.10
N ALA A 79 -16.02 -32.50 -4.93
CA ALA A 79 -16.59 -33.43 -3.96
C ALA A 79 -17.97 -32.96 -3.47
N ILE A 80 -18.10 -31.67 -3.13
CA ILE A 80 -19.35 -31.05 -2.70
C ILE A 80 -20.41 -31.12 -3.81
N VAL A 81 -20.06 -30.82 -5.06
CA VAL A 81 -20.99 -30.93 -6.19
C VAL A 81 -21.52 -32.35 -6.34
N VAL A 82 -20.66 -33.37 -6.22
CA VAL A 82 -21.10 -34.76 -6.42
C VAL A 82 -21.99 -35.25 -5.25
N HIS A 83 -21.74 -34.81 -4.01
CA HIS A 83 -22.47 -35.28 -2.84
C HIS A 83 -23.68 -34.43 -2.43
N LEU A 84 -23.63 -33.12 -2.63
CA LEU A 84 -24.65 -32.18 -2.14
C LEU A 84 -25.65 -31.73 -3.21
N ARG A 85 -25.36 -31.97 -4.50
CA ARG A 85 -26.33 -31.72 -5.59
C ARG A 85 -27.64 -32.52 -5.44
N PRO A 86 -27.64 -33.78 -4.97
CA PRO A 86 -28.87 -34.50 -4.66
C PRO A 86 -29.67 -33.91 -3.49
N LEU A 87 -29.03 -33.14 -2.61
CA LEU A 87 -29.65 -32.52 -1.43
C LEU A 87 -30.25 -31.13 -1.74
N GLY A 88 -30.26 -30.71 -3.01
CA GLY A 88 -30.81 -29.42 -3.43
C GLY A 88 -30.00 -28.20 -2.95
N LEU A 89 -28.77 -28.40 -2.47
CA LEU A 89 -27.91 -27.32 -1.99
C LEU A 89 -27.43 -26.45 -3.16
N ASN A 90 -27.54 -25.13 -2.96
CA ASN A 90 -27.30 -24.13 -4.00
C ASN A 90 -25.83 -24.20 -4.50
N PRO A 91 -25.58 -24.28 -5.83
CA PRO A 91 -24.24 -24.26 -6.42
C PRO A 91 -23.43 -22.99 -6.05
N ALA A 92 -24.08 -21.95 -5.53
CA ALA A 92 -23.48 -20.83 -4.81
C ALA A 92 -22.45 -21.21 -3.74
N LEU A 93 -22.72 -22.28 -2.97
CA LEU A 93 -21.86 -22.71 -1.87
C LEU A 93 -20.47 -23.13 -2.38
N ASN A 94 -20.41 -23.63 -3.63
CA ASN A 94 -19.18 -24.00 -4.30
C ASN A 94 -18.28 -22.79 -4.59
N ILE A 95 -18.87 -21.65 -4.95
CA ILE A 95 -18.12 -20.42 -5.21
C ILE A 95 -17.57 -19.85 -3.89
N LEU A 96 -18.35 -19.95 -2.81
CA LEU A 96 -17.89 -19.56 -1.47
C LEU A 96 -16.68 -20.39 -1.04
N VAL A 97 -16.72 -21.71 -1.24
CA VAL A 97 -15.58 -22.60 -1.01
C VAL A 97 -14.42 -22.21 -1.94
N TYR A 98 -14.67 -21.96 -3.22
CA TYR A 98 -13.61 -21.59 -4.17
C TYR A 98 -12.88 -20.29 -3.82
N VAL A 99 -13.58 -19.31 -3.25
CA VAL A 99 -13.03 -17.98 -2.95
C VAL A 99 -12.49 -17.90 -1.52
N LEU A 100 -13.17 -18.48 -0.54
CA LEU A 100 -12.79 -18.36 0.87
C LEU A 100 -11.74 -19.38 1.29
N LEU A 101 -11.76 -20.60 0.74
CA LEU A 101 -10.81 -21.64 1.13
C LEU A 101 -9.35 -21.24 0.81
N PRO A 102 -9.05 -20.57 -0.32
CA PRO A 102 -7.66 -20.19 -0.62
C PRO A 102 -7.07 -19.06 0.25
N LEU A 103 -7.90 -18.24 0.88
CA LEU A 103 -7.44 -17.00 1.52
C LEU A 103 -6.68 -17.22 2.85
N PRO A 104 -7.13 -18.07 3.80
CA PRO A 104 -6.42 -18.28 5.06
C PRO A 104 -4.97 -18.78 4.93
N PRO A 105 -4.66 -19.83 4.14
CA PRO A 105 -3.28 -20.30 4.02
C PRO A 105 -2.40 -19.29 3.25
N ALA A 106 -2.94 -18.59 2.25
CA ALA A 106 -2.21 -17.55 1.53
C ALA A 106 -1.90 -16.36 2.45
N PHE A 107 -2.84 -15.99 3.33
CA PHE A 107 -2.66 -14.95 4.32
C PHE A 107 -1.62 -15.33 5.39
N CYS A 108 -1.64 -16.58 5.88
CA CYS A 108 -0.61 -17.07 6.81
C CYS A 108 0.79 -17.07 6.17
N ALA A 109 0.90 -17.50 4.91
CA ALA A 109 2.15 -17.44 4.16
C ALA A 109 2.63 -15.99 3.91
N TRP A 110 1.70 -15.07 3.68
CA TRP A 110 1.98 -13.64 3.56
C TRP A 110 2.48 -13.03 4.87
N LEU A 111 1.87 -13.38 6.01
CA LEU A 111 2.35 -13.00 7.33
C LEU A 111 3.73 -13.58 7.64
N ALA A 112 3.99 -14.84 7.26
CA ALA A 112 5.29 -15.48 7.42
C ALA A 112 6.38 -14.74 6.62
N HIS A 113 6.08 -14.41 5.36
CA HIS A 113 6.97 -13.61 4.51
C HIS A 113 7.24 -12.23 5.14
N ARG A 114 6.18 -11.52 5.55
CA ARG A 114 6.26 -10.22 6.24
C ARG A 114 7.17 -10.29 7.46
N ALA A 115 6.98 -11.29 8.32
CA ALA A 115 7.76 -11.49 9.54
C ALA A 115 9.26 -11.77 9.26
N VAL A 116 9.61 -12.39 8.13
CA VAL A 116 11.01 -12.54 7.69
C VAL A 116 11.56 -11.19 7.20
N THR A 117 10.79 -10.48 6.36
CA THR A 117 11.23 -9.21 5.76
C THR A 117 11.25 -8.01 6.72
N SER A 118 10.55 -8.10 7.85
CA SER A 118 10.51 -7.06 8.88
C SER A 118 11.57 -7.25 9.96
N ALA A 119 12.34 -8.34 9.93
CA ALA A 119 13.46 -8.52 10.85
C ALA A 119 14.58 -7.52 10.53
N ALA A 120 15.29 -7.04 11.55
CA ALA A 120 16.36 -6.07 11.36
C ALA A 120 17.43 -6.62 10.37
N PRO A 121 17.95 -5.81 9.44
CA PRO A 121 18.91 -6.24 8.42
C PRO A 121 20.11 -7.02 8.99
N ALA A 122 20.63 -6.57 10.15
CA ALA A 122 21.70 -7.24 10.88
C ALA A 122 21.36 -8.69 11.27
N THR A 123 20.10 -8.97 11.63
CA THR A 123 19.65 -10.33 12.00
C THR A 123 19.43 -11.24 10.79
N LEU A 124 19.30 -10.66 9.59
CA LEU A 124 19.15 -11.39 8.33
C LEU A 124 20.50 -11.70 7.66
N GLY A 125 21.58 -11.03 8.09
CA GLY A 125 22.94 -11.23 7.62
C GLY A 125 23.46 -12.67 7.81
N GLY A 126 23.14 -13.31 8.93
CA GLY A 126 23.55 -14.69 9.22
C GLY A 126 22.59 -15.77 8.72
N THR A 127 21.67 -15.46 7.80
CA THR A 127 20.61 -16.39 7.37
C THR A 127 20.78 -16.76 5.91
N PRO A 128 20.38 -17.95 5.45
CA PRO A 128 20.41 -18.30 4.02
C PRO A 128 19.25 -17.69 3.21
N HIS A 129 18.41 -16.83 3.81
CA HIS A 129 17.22 -16.30 3.13
C HIS A 129 17.57 -15.25 2.07
N HIS A 130 16.94 -15.35 0.91
CA HIS A 130 17.07 -14.34 -0.14
C HIS A 130 16.21 -13.13 0.21
N VAL A 131 16.82 -11.95 0.28
CA VAL A 131 16.11 -10.71 0.60
C VAL A 131 16.04 -9.87 -0.67
N SER A 132 14.81 -9.64 -1.13
CA SER A 132 14.55 -8.86 -2.35
C SER A 132 14.22 -7.42 -1.98
N PHE A 133 14.96 -6.49 -2.57
CA PHE A 133 14.71 -5.06 -2.47
C PHE A 133 14.19 -4.56 -3.81
N PRO A 134 12.98 -3.97 -3.87
CA PRO A 134 12.52 -3.36 -5.10
C PRO A 134 13.46 -2.20 -5.49
N THR A 135 13.69 -2.04 -6.79
CA THR A 135 14.39 -0.84 -7.31
C THR A 135 13.41 0.32 -7.45
N ARG A 136 13.91 1.54 -7.28
CA ARG A 136 13.28 2.78 -7.71
C ARG A 136 13.60 2.90 -9.19
N ALA A 137 12.60 3.08 -10.03
CA ALA A 137 12.79 3.24 -11.47
C ALA A 137 11.87 4.37 -11.95
N VAL A 138 12.39 5.19 -12.86
CA VAL A 138 11.74 6.38 -13.44
C VAL A 138 10.42 6.02 -14.12
N ARG A 139 10.31 4.84 -14.74
CA ARG A 139 9.05 4.33 -15.31
C ARG A 139 8.82 2.86 -14.95
N LYS A 140 7.89 2.60 -14.02
CA LYS A 140 7.39 1.24 -13.76
C LYS A 140 6.04 1.01 -14.42
N SER A 141 6.01 0.05 -15.33
CA SER A 141 4.76 -0.63 -15.69
C SER A 141 4.23 -1.40 -14.49
N PHE A 142 2.91 -1.52 -14.33
CA PHE A 142 2.32 -2.23 -13.18
C PHE A 142 2.64 -3.73 -13.16
N TRP A 143 3.14 -4.29 -14.26
CA TRP A 143 3.64 -5.66 -14.34
C TRP A 143 5.18 -5.75 -14.17
N SER A 144 5.88 -4.62 -14.08
CA SER A 144 7.34 -4.61 -13.91
C SER A 144 7.74 -4.84 -12.46
N ASN A 145 8.69 -5.76 -12.24
CA ASN A 145 9.10 -6.18 -10.90
C ASN A 145 10.63 -6.17 -10.75
N ASP A 146 11.23 -5.07 -11.18
CA ASP A 146 12.67 -4.85 -11.07
C ASP A 146 13.08 -4.82 -9.58
N SER A 147 14.08 -5.64 -9.24
CA SER A 147 14.51 -5.85 -7.86
C SER A 147 15.99 -6.22 -7.78
N VAL A 148 16.60 -5.93 -6.63
CA VAL A 148 17.93 -6.40 -6.27
C VAL A 148 17.78 -7.41 -5.14
N VAL A 149 18.25 -8.62 -5.36
CA VAL A 149 18.16 -9.72 -4.41
C VAL A 149 19.54 -9.94 -3.79
N VAL A 150 19.61 -9.83 -2.46
CA VAL A 150 20.80 -10.23 -1.70
C VAL A 150 20.65 -11.70 -1.33
N THR A 151 21.55 -12.52 -1.86
CA THR A 151 21.64 -13.96 -1.57
C THR A 151 22.73 -14.23 -0.52
N ASP A 152 23.05 -15.49 -0.26
CA ASP A 152 24.19 -15.90 0.56
C ASP A 152 25.55 -15.67 -0.11
N GLU A 153 25.62 -15.72 -1.44
CA GLU A 153 26.89 -15.65 -2.19
C GLU A 153 27.03 -14.40 -3.06
N ALA A 154 25.91 -13.80 -3.48
CA ALA A 154 25.89 -12.70 -4.45
C ALA A 154 24.77 -11.68 -4.22
N LEU A 155 24.98 -10.50 -4.78
CA LEU A 155 23.98 -9.47 -5.04
C LEU A 155 23.52 -9.65 -6.49
N GLU A 156 22.26 -10.03 -6.67
CA GLU A 156 21.65 -10.30 -7.97
C GLU A 156 20.69 -9.17 -8.36
N VAL A 157 20.95 -8.50 -9.49
CA VAL A 157 20.05 -7.50 -10.05
C VAL A 157 19.11 -8.18 -11.04
N TRP A 158 17.81 -8.15 -10.77
CA TRP A 158 16.76 -8.76 -11.58
C TRP A 158 15.95 -7.67 -12.30
N LEU A 159 15.95 -7.70 -13.62
CA LEU A 159 15.16 -6.83 -14.48
C LEU A 159 14.01 -7.64 -15.11
N GLN A 160 12.76 -7.26 -14.83
CA GLN A 160 11.55 -7.96 -15.29
C GLN A 160 10.59 -6.97 -15.96
N ARG A 161 10.95 -6.48 -17.16
CA ARG A 161 10.14 -5.54 -17.95
C ARG A 161 9.57 -6.16 -19.22
N GLY A 162 8.24 -6.16 -19.33
CA GLY A 162 7.48 -6.85 -20.38
C GLY A 162 7.61 -6.36 -21.83
N ALA A 163 8.71 -5.71 -22.26
CA ALA A 163 8.89 -5.33 -23.67
C ALA A 163 10.34 -5.14 -24.16
N THR A 164 11.35 -5.04 -23.29
CA THR A 164 12.74 -4.75 -23.71
C THR A 164 13.74 -5.61 -22.96
N GLU A 165 14.55 -6.37 -23.71
CA GLU A 165 15.61 -7.20 -23.15
C GLU A 165 16.81 -6.34 -22.69
N PRO A 166 17.45 -6.70 -21.57
CA PRO A 166 18.76 -6.17 -21.19
C PRO A 166 19.80 -6.41 -22.28
N LYS A 167 20.76 -5.50 -22.46
CA LYS A 167 21.79 -5.59 -23.52
C LYS A 167 22.69 -6.83 -23.37
N GLU A 168 22.88 -7.28 -22.14
CA GLU A 168 23.84 -8.32 -21.74
C GLU A 168 23.15 -9.56 -21.15
N LEU A 169 21.99 -9.95 -21.69
CA LEU A 169 21.41 -11.24 -21.30
C LEU A 169 22.26 -12.39 -21.89
N PRO A 170 22.57 -13.46 -21.13
CA PRO A 170 23.27 -14.62 -21.66
C PRO A 170 22.55 -15.21 -22.89
N PRO A 171 23.27 -15.69 -23.92
CA PRO A 171 22.66 -16.27 -25.11
C PRO A 171 21.67 -17.39 -24.74
N GLY A 172 20.41 -17.26 -25.17
CA GLY A 172 19.36 -18.26 -24.92
C GLY A 172 18.59 -18.14 -23.60
N ALA A 173 18.93 -17.19 -22.73
CA ALA A 173 18.16 -16.94 -21.51
C ALA A 173 16.85 -16.19 -21.79
N LYS A 174 15.79 -16.51 -21.04
CA LYS A 174 14.51 -15.78 -21.12
C LYS A 174 14.49 -14.64 -20.09
N LEU A 175 13.81 -13.55 -20.42
CA LEU A 175 13.61 -12.45 -19.49
C LEU A 175 13.02 -12.95 -18.15
N GLY A 176 13.64 -12.56 -17.03
CA GLY A 176 13.22 -12.97 -15.69
C GLY A 176 13.58 -14.42 -15.29
N SER A 177 14.28 -15.18 -16.15
CA SER A 177 14.78 -16.53 -15.81
C SER A 177 16.16 -16.54 -15.16
N VAL A 178 16.96 -15.48 -15.36
CA VAL A 178 18.31 -15.29 -14.81
C VAL A 178 18.48 -13.84 -14.34
N PRO A 179 19.35 -13.57 -13.35
CA PRO A 179 19.69 -12.20 -12.98
C PRO A 179 20.41 -11.51 -14.15
N TRP A 180 20.15 -10.21 -14.31
CA TRP A 180 20.83 -9.37 -15.31
C TRP A 180 22.30 -9.16 -14.95
N LYS A 181 22.58 -8.88 -13.67
CA LYS A 181 23.93 -8.74 -13.15
C LYS A 181 24.02 -9.46 -11.81
N ALA A 182 25.05 -10.27 -11.60
CA ALA A 182 25.34 -10.91 -10.33
C ALA A 182 26.72 -10.46 -9.87
N ILE A 183 26.78 -9.81 -8.72
CA ILE A 183 28.01 -9.32 -8.09
C ILE A 183 28.28 -10.23 -6.90
N ARG A 184 29.40 -10.96 -6.91
CA ARG A 184 29.73 -11.82 -5.77
C ARG A 184 29.99 -10.94 -4.55
N LEU A 185 29.51 -11.37 -3.39
CA LEU A 185 29.69 -10.62 -2.16
C LEU A 185 31.17 -10.46 -1.80
N ASP A 186 32.01 -11.44 -2.16
CA ASP A 186 33.45 -11.40 -1.92
C ASP A 186 34.20 -10.31 -2.70
N ASP A 187 33.64 -9.89 -3.84
CA ASP A 187 34.26 -8.90 -4.74
C ASP A 187 33.93 -7.45 -4.30
N ILE A 188 33.03 -7.28 -3.34
CA ILE A 188 32.60 -5.99 -2.85
C ILE A 188 33.65 -5.41 -1.89
N THR A 189 34.21 -4.25 -2.23
CA THR A 189 35.26 -3.58 -1.44
C THR A 189 34.73 -2.44 -0.58
N SER A 190 33.62 -1.81 -0.96
CA SER A 190 32.89 -0.86 -0.10
C SER A 190 31.41 -0.77 -0.47
N VAL A 191 30.57 -0.44 0.52
CA VAL A 191 29.14 -0.20 0.30
C VAL A 191 28.70 0.98 1.14
N GLY A 192 28.11 1.99 0.51
CA GLY A 192 27.54 3.12 1.23
C GLY A 192 26.35 3.73 0.52
N VAL A 193 25.72 4.69 1.20
CA VAL A 193 24.48 5.34 0.78
C VAL A 193 24.76 6.82 0.56
N ARG A 194 24.26 7.36 -0.55
CA ARG A 194 24.27 8.80 -0.83
C ARG A 194 23.03 9.19 -1.62
N ALA A 195 22.77 10.49 -1.74
CA ALA A 195 21.78 10.98 -2.70
C ALA A 195 22.24 10.72 -4.15
N ALA A 196 21.29 10.43 -5.02
CA ALA A 196 21.47 10.47 -6.47
C ALA A 196 21.82 11.90 -6.92
N VAL A 197 22.54 12.00 -8.03
CA VAL A 197 23.11 13.26 -8.52
C VAL A 197 22.55 13.53 -9.91
N PRO A 198 22.32 14.80 -10.30
CA PRO A 198 22.00 15.13 -11.69
C PRO A 198 23.06 14.55 -12.65
N ASP A 199 22.61 14.02 -13.80
CA ASP A 199 23.46 13.44 -14.85
C ASP A 199 24.26 12.17 -14.49
N GLU A 200 23.81 11.45 -13.45
CA GLU A 200 24.42 10.18 -13.07
C GLU A 200 24.27 9.12 -14.18
N ALA A 201 25.36 8.35 -14.40
CA ALA A 201 25.36 7.29 -15.41
C ALA A 201 24.23 6.29 -15.15
N PRO A 202 23.58 5.76 -16.20
CA PRO A 202 22.43 4.89 -16.04
C PRO A 202 22.79 3.64 -15.23
N TRP A 203 21.95 3.28 -14.26
CA TRP A 203 22.20 2.13 -13.40
C TRP A 203 22.00 0.78 -14.12
N ALA A 204 21.26 0.79 -15.24
CA ALA A 204 21.10 -0.36 -16.13
C ALA A 204 21.01 0.04 -17.61
N VAL A 205 21.61 -0.75 -18.50
CA VAL A 205 21.62 -0.52 -19.95
C VAL A 205 20.80 -1.60 -20.67
N LEU A 206 19.80 -1.18 -21.46
CA LEU A 206 18.88 -2.07 -22.18
C LEU A 206 19.28 -2.23 -23.66
N ARG A 207 18.98 -3.37 -24.28
CA ARG A 207 19.45 -3.73 -25.64
C ARG A 207 18.86 -2.85 -26.73
N ASN A 208 17.57 -2.51 -26.60
CA ASN A 208 16.74 -1.87 -27.62
C ASN A 208 15.92 -0.69 -27.05
N GLY A 209 16.33 -0.10 -25.93
CA GLY A 209 15.56 0.94 -25.23
C GLY A 209 16.44 1.97 -24.53
N PRO A 210 15.86 3.05 -23.98
CA PRO A 210 16.61 4.04 -23.22
C PRO A 210 17.30 3.38 -22.02
N SER A 211 18.54 3.79 -21.77
CA SER A 211 19.27 3.46 -20.55
C SER A 211 18.45 3.93 -19.33
N GLU A 212 18.46 3.16 -18.25
CA GLU A 212 17.72 3.55 -17.05
C GLU A 212 18.53 4.55 -16.24
N SER A 213 18.10 5.81 -16.27
CA SER A 213 18.66 6.84 -15.41
C SER A 213 18.45 6.52 -13.94
N VAL A 214 19.37 7.02 -13.11
CA VAL A 214 19.26 6.90 -11.66
C VAL A 214 18.16 7.85 -11.18
N PRO A 215 17.08 7.36 -10.54
CA PRO A 215 16.05 8.22 -9.98
C PRO A 215 16.57 9.03 -8.79
N SER A 216 15.97 10.20 -8.57
CA SER A 216 16.26 11.06 -7.41
C SER A 216 16.10 10.35 -6.05
N GLY A 217 16.82 10.82 -5.02
CA GLY A 217 16.83 10.27 -3.65
C GLY A 217 17.96 9.27 -3.37
N GLU A 218 17.88 8.49 -2.29
CA GLU A 218 19.02 7.68 -1.80
C GLU A 218 19.39 6.46 -2.67
N VAL A 219 20.61 6.43 -3.17
CA VAL A 219 21.19 5.32 -3.91
C VAL A 219 22.23 4.59 -3.08
N VAL A 220 22.37 3.29 -3.33
CA VAL A 220 23.47 2.50 -2.78
C VAL A 220 24.56 2.46 -3.82
N VAL A 221 25.78 2.82 -3.40
CA VAL A 221 26.97 2.63 -4.22
C VAL A 221 27.70 1.41 -3.69
N VAL A 222 27.83 0.41 -4.57
CA VAL A 222 28.58 -0.82 -4.34
C VAL A 222 29.87 -0.74 -5.15
N ARG A 223 31.01 -0.65 -4.46
CA ARG A 223 32.31 -0.64 -5.12
C ARG A 223 32.83 -2.06 -5.30
N ILE A 224 33.29 -2.37 -6.49
CA ILE A 224 33.83 -3.66 -6.91
C ILE A 224 35.21 -3.38 -7.50
N GLY A 225 36.26 -3.53 -6.70
CA GLY A 225 37.60 -3.09 -7.09
C GLY A 225 37.64 -1.58 -7.34
N ALA A 226 37.85 -1.17 -8.60
CA ALA A 226 37.87 0.24 -9.04
C ALA A 226 36.55 0.72 -9.66
N GLU A 227 35.56 -0.15 -9.82
CA GLU A 227 34.27 0.18 -10.43
C GLU A 227 33.21 0.45 -9.36
N ASP A 228 32.40 1.50 -9.58
CA ASP A 228 31.26 1.82 -8.73
C ASP A 228 29.96 1.41 -9.44
N GLN A 229 29.19 0.53 -8.82
CA GLN A 229 27.83 0.21 -9.23
C GLN A 229 26.83 0.99 -8.38
N VAL A 230 26.09 1.87 -9.03
CA VAL A 230 24.98 2.60 -8.42
C VAL A 230 23.71 1.76 -8.51
N LEU A 231 23.02 1.58 -7.38
CA LEU A 231 21.79 0.81 -7.28
C LEU A 231 20.70 1.65 -6.60
N PRO A 232 19.62 2.00 -7.32
CA PRO A 232 18.52 2.78 -6.74
C PRO A 232 17.56 1.87 -5.99
N VAL A 233 17.94 1.31 -4.84
CA VAL A 233 17.05 0.45 -4.04
C VAL A 233 16.14 1.26 -3.13
N VAL A 234 14.95 0.72 -2.83
CA VAL A 234 13.88 1.39 -2.07
C VAL A 234 14.22 1.64 -0.59
N LYS A 235 15.16 0.88 -0.02
CA LYS A 235 15.65 1.03 1.37
C LYS A 235 17.17 0.96 1.39
N ALA A 236 17.83 2.02 0.95
CA ALA A 236 19.27 2.05 0.69
C ALA A 236 20.10 1.70 1.93
N GLU A 237 19.77 2.27 3.09
CA GLU A 237 20.48 1.96 4.35
C GLU A 237 20.29 0.51 4.78
N ALA A 238 19.05 0.02 4.85
CA ALA A 238 18.77 -1.37 5.23
C ALA A 238 19.41 -2.38 4.25
N PHE A 239 19.47 -2.04 2.97
CA PHE A 239 20.17 -2.82 1.96
C PHE A 239 21.68 -2.83 2.22
N ALA A 240 22.29 -1.65 2.41
CA ALA A 240 23.72 -1.52 2.68
C ALA A 240 24.11 -2.28 3.94
N GLU A 241 23.34 -2.15 5.02
CA GLU A 241 23.54 -2.92 6.25
C GLU A 241 23.46 -4.43 6.03
N LEU A 242 22.46 -4.91 5.27
CA LEU A 242 22.33 -6.33 4.98
C LEU A 242 23.53 -6.84 4.17
N VAL A 243 23.98 -6.10 3.16
CA VAL A 243 25.14 -6.47 2.34
C VAL A 243 26.39 -6.53 3.22
N ARG A 244 26.63 -5.52 4.07
CA ARG A 244 27.75 -5.54 5.03
C ARG A 244 27.67 -6.75 5.96
N ALA A 245 26.49 -7.00 6.53
CA ALA A 245 26.28 -8.14 7.43
C ALA A 245 26.50 -9.50 6.74
N ARG A 246 26.14 -9.62 5.44
CA ARG A 246 26.32 -10.84 4.64
C ARG A 246 27.77 -11.07 4.21
N THR A 247 28.50 -10.00 3.89
CA THR A 247 29.92 -10.11 3.53
C THR A 247 30.79 -10.55 4.72
N GLY A 248 30.29 -10.38 5.95
CA GLY A 248 31.00 -10.78 7.18
C GLY A 248 32.28 -9.95 7.45
N ARG A 249 32.49 -8.86 6.71
CA ARG A 249 33.66 -7.98 6.79
C ARG A 249 33.23 -6.54 7.12
N ALA A 250 34.11 -5.79 7.77
CA ALA A 250 33.90 -4.36 8.01
C ALA A 250 34.15 -3.58 6.71
N LEU A 251 33.12 -3.47 5.87
CA LEU A 251 33.20 -2.65 4.65
C LEU A 251 33.10 -1.15 4.97
N PRO A 252 33.92 -0.30 4.34
CA PRO A 252 33.79 1.15 4.46
C PRO A 252 32.40 1.64 4.05
N SER A 253 31.85 2.58 4.82
CA SER A 253 30.53 3.19 4.59
C SER A 253 30.59 4.55 3.89
N ARG A 254 31.77 5.17 3.80
CA ARG A 254 31.97 6.47 3.15
C ARG A 254 32.07 6.29 1.64
N VAL A 255 31.24 7.04 0.92
CA VAL A 255 31.26 7.18 -0.55
C VAL A 255 31.26 8.67 -0.85
N ASP A 256 31.97 9.08 -1.90
CA ASP A 256 32.09 10.48 -2.29
C ASP A 256 30.72 11.10 -2.59
N ARG A 257 30.47 12.29 -2.01
CA ARG A 257 29.27 13.10 -2.27
C ARG A 257 29.65 14.24 -3.22
N PRO A 258 29.20 14.25 -4.47
CA PRO A 258 29.42 15.40 -5.34
C PRO A 258 28.53 16.57 -4.92
N GLU A 259 29.07 17.78 -5.09
CA GLU A 259 28.46 19.06 -4.74
C GLU A 259 27.51 19.49 -5.88
N VAL A 260 26.26 19.86 -5.56
CA VAL A 260 25.26 20.27 -6.55
C VAL A 260 25.01 21.77 -6.42
N VAL A 261 25.23 22.51 -7.52
CA VAL A 261 24.91 23.93 -7.65
C VAL A 261 23.63 24.06 -8.49
N LEU A 262 22.61 24.72 -7.97
CA LEU A 262 21.32 24.96 -8.65
C LEU A 262 21.12 26.47 -8.85
N ASP A 263 21.54 26.99 -10.01
CA ASP A 263 21.27 28.37 -10.42
C ASP A 263 20.36 28.39 -11.65
N THR A 264 19.05 28.59 -11.43
CA THR A 264 18.14 29.34 -12.34
C THR A 264 16.75 29.45 -11.73
N HIS A 265 16.34 30.67 -11.35
CA HIS A 265 15.02 30.97 -10.80
C HIS A 265 14.01 31.29 -11.91
N VAL A 266 12.85 30.64 -11.92
CA VAL A 266 11.72 30.87 -12.85
C VAL A 266 10.59 31.61 -12.11
N ALA A 267 9.89 32.55 -12.74
CA ALA A 267 8.89 33.42 -12.08
C ALA A 267 7.69 32.70 -11.41
N GLU A 268 7.43 31.44 -11.79
CA GLU A 268 6.37 30.59 -11.23
C GLU A 268 6.80 29.86 -9.95
N VAL A 269 8.11 29.86 -9.68
CA VAL A 269 8.71 29.35 -8.46
C VAL A 269 8.41 30.34 -7.35
N LEU A 270 7.53 29.94 -6.42
CA LEU A 270 7.28 30.74 -5.23
C LEU A 270 8.60 30.90 -4.45
N PRO A 271 8.96 32.12 -4.00
CA PRO A 271 10.15 32.30 -3.18
C PRO A 271 10.01 31.44 -1.92
N ALA A 272 11.07 30.71 -1.56
CA ALA A 272 11.10 30.04 -0.27
C ALA A 272 10.87 31.09 0.84
N PRO A 273 10.18 30.72 1.94
CA PRO A 273 10.23 31.55 3.15
C PRO A 273 11.68 31.84 3.51
N ASP A 274 11.95 33.01 4.09
CA ASP A 274 13.31 33.39 4.45
C ASP A 274 13.99 32.25 5.24
N PRO A 275 15.18 31.80 4.81
CA PRO A 275 15.79 30.56 5.28
C PRO A 275 16.23 30.60 6.75
N VAL A 276 16.05 31.72 7.47
CA VAL A 276 16.55 31.86 8.84
C VAL A 276 15.60 32.73 9.66
N GLY A 277 14.73 32.12 10.47
CA GLY A 277 14.16 32.82 11.61
C GLY A 277 15.18 32.94 12.75
N PRO A 278 14.90 33.73 13.80
CA PRO A 278 15.84 33.92 14.90
C PRO A 278 16.21 32.58 15.54
N LYS A 279 17.44 32.49 16.06
CA LYS A 279 17.87 31.33 16.85
C LYS A 279 16.97 31.19 18.08
N VAL A 280 16.53 29.97 18.34
CA VAL A 280 15.61 29.64 19.42
C VAL A 280 16.18 28.56 20.32
N TYR A 281 15.77 28.62 21.57
CA TYR A 281 16.12 27.62 22.57
C TYR A 281 14.88 26.81 22.89
N ALA A 282 15.08 25.51 23.07
CA ALA A 282 14.00 24.62 23.41
C ALA A 282 13.48 24.90 24.82
N VAL A 283 12.17 24.90 24.97
CA VAL A 283 11.45 25.10 26.22
C VAL A 283 10.84 23.78 26.67
N ARG A 284 10.51 23.67 27.96
CA ARG A 284 9.91 22.45 28.49
C ARG A 284 8.50 22.26 27.89
N GLY A 285 8.26 21.13 27.25
CA GLY A 285 6.94 20.73 26.80
C GLY A 285 6.05 20.21 27.94
N PRO A 286 4.77 19.90 27.67
CA PRO A 286 3.91 19.23 28.64
C PRO A 286 4.41 17.81 28.90
N ASP A 287 4.48 17.42 30.18
CA ASP A 287 5.02 16.13 30.65
C ASP A 287 4.01 14.96 30.56
N GLU A 288 2.80 15.19 30.05
CA GLU A 288 1.74 14.17 30.00
C GLU A 288 2.20 12.92 29.21
N PRO A 289 1.96 11.70 29.71
CA PRO A 289 2.30 10.49 28.95
C PRO A 289 1.44 10.38 27.69
N LEU A 290 2.03 9.92 26.59
CA LEU A 290 1.29 9.71 25.36
C LEU A 290 0.31 8.54 25.50
N PRO A 291 -0.90 8.64 24.94
CA PRO A 291 -1.83 7.52 24.95
C PRO A 291 -1.23 6.37 24.15
N THR A 292 -1.20 5.18 24.72
CA THR A 292 -0.67 3.97 24.07
C THR A 292 -1.71 3.30 23.18
N GLY A 293 -2.99 3.39 23.53
CA GLY A 293 -4.09 2.70 22.86
C GLY A 293 -4.22 1.22 23.27
N PRO A 294 -5.29 0.52 22.83
CA PRO A 294 -5.56 -0.87 23.22
C PRO A 294 -4.68 -1.91 22.50
N GLY A 295 -3.82 -1.51 21.56
CA GLY A 295 -3.00 -2.39 20.75
C GLY A 295 -3.69 -2.84 19.46
N LEU A 296 -2.90 -3.13 18.41
CA LEU A 296 -3.44 -3.46 17.09
C LEU A 296 -4.31 -4.71 17.09
N THR A 297 -3.93 -5.74 17.83
CA THR A 297 -4.71 -6.99 17.92
C THR A 297 -6.10 -6.72 18.48
N ALA A 298 -6.20 -5.97 19.57
CA ALA A 298 -7.49 -5.64 20.19
C ALA A 298 -8.36 -4.78 19.25
N ARG A 299 -7.77 -3.80 18.55
CA ARG A 299 -8.49 -3.00 17.54
C ARG A 299 -9.09 -3.86 16.44
N TRP A 300 -8.30 -4.79 15.90
CA TRP A 300 -8.78 -5.71 14.87
C TRP A 300 -9.84 -6.65 15.41
N LEU A 301 -9.68 -7.21 16.61
CA LEU A 301 -10.69 -8.06 17.25
C LEU A 301 -12.03 -7.35 17.44
N ILE A 302 -12.02 -6.06 17.78
CA ILE A 302 -13.25 -5.29 18.04
C ILE A 302 -13.87 -4.76 16.73
N ALA A 303 -13.05 -4.23 15.82
CA ALA A 303 -13.54 -3.52 14.64
C ALA A 303 -13.72 -4.43 13.39
N ALA A 304 -12.94 -5.51 13.25
CA ALA A 304 -13.06 -6.38 12.08
C ALA A 304 -14.42 -7.11 12.02
N PRO A 305 -14.97 -7.66 13.11
CA PRO A 305 -16.26 -8.36 13.06
C PRO A 305 -17.41 -7.48 12.56
N PRO A 306 -17.68 -6.27 13.10
CA PRO A 306 -18.75 -5.42 12.57
C PRO A 306 -18.48 -4.98 11.12
N ALA A 307 -17.22 -4.71 10.75
CA ALA A 307 -16.88 -4.42 9.36
C ALA A 307 -17.19 -5.61 8.43
N LEU A 308 -16.80 -6.83 8.80
CA LEU A 308 -17.03 -8.05 8.02
C LEU A 308 -18.52 -8.38 7.92
N VAL A 309 -19.29 -8.18 9.01
CA VAL A 309 -20.75 -8.34 9.00
C VAL A 309 -21.38 -7.32 8.04
N GLY A 310 -20.96 -6.05 8.08
CA GLY A 310 -21.49 -5.02 7.19
C GLY A 310 -21.09 -5.21 5.71
N VAL A 311 -19.87 -5.66 5.44
CA VAL A 311 -19.34 -5.86 4.08
C VAL A 311 -19.85 -7.16 3.46
N ALA A 312 -19.95 -8.23 4.24
CA ALA A 312 -20.23 -9.56 3.71
C ALA A 312 -21.35 -10.26 4.48
N GLY A 313 -21.28 -10.33 5.82
CA GLY A 313 -22.16 -11.19 6.60
C GLY A 313 -23.66 -10.94 6.36
N LEU A 314 -24.11 -9.70 6.55
CA LEU A 314 -25.52 -9.34 6.39
C LEU A 314 -26.03 -9.45 4.94
N PRO A 315 -25.36 -8.87 3.91
CA PRO A 315 -25.83 -9.02 2.54
C PRO A 315 -25.75 -10.48 2.06
N LEU A 316 -24.72 -11.23 2.44
CA LEU A 316 -24.60 -12.66 2.11
C LEU A 316 -25.73 -13.48 2.73
N ALA A 317 -26.03 -13.28 4.02
CA ALA A 317 -27.11 -13.99 4.70
C ALA A 317 -28.46 -13.74 4.02
N LEU A 318 -28.75 -12.49 3.62
CA LEU A 318 -29.98 -12.13 2.91
C LEU A 318 -30.05 -12.75 1.51
N LEU A 319 -28.94 -12.74 0.76
CA LEU A 319 -28.87 -13.37 -0.55
C LEU A 319 -29.04 -14.90 -0.47
N LEU A 320 -28.43 -15.55 0.51
CA LEU A 320 -28.57 -17.00 0.72
C LEU A 320 -29.99 -17.36 1.17
N ALA A 321 -30.58 -16.61 2.10
CA ALA A 321 -31.95 -16.84 2.58
C ALA A 321 -33.00 -16.72 1.46
N THR A 322 -32.70 -15.96 0.42
CA THR A 322 -33.57 -15.74 -0.74
C THR A 322 -33.12 -16.47 -1.99
N SER A 323 -32.21 -17.45 -1.86
CA SER A 323 -31.72 -18.31 -2.96
C SER A 323 -31.17 -17.53 -4.15
N ALA A 324 -30.37 -16.49 -3.89
CA ALA A 324 -29.74 -15.68 -4.93
C ALA A 324 -28.85 -16.50 -5.87
N THR A 325 -28.78 -16.06 -7.13
CA THR A 325 -27.90 -16.68 -8.13
C THR A 325 -26.44 -16.34 -7.86
N ALA A 326 -25.54 -17.18 -8.40
CA ALA A 326 -24.09 -17.05 -8.26
C ALA A 326 -23.53 -15.65 -8.55
N GLY A 327 -24.12 -14.91 -9.51
CA GLY A 327 -23.69 -13.57 -9.87
C GLY A 327 -23.82 -12.54 -8.73
N PHE A 328 -24.89 -12.61 -7.95
CA PHE A 328 -25.10 -11.72 -6.80
C PHE A 328 -24.11 -11.99 -5.68
N LEU A 329 -23.75 -13.27 -5.49
CA LEU A 329 -22.79 -13.69 -4.48
C LEU A 329 -21.35 -13.33 -4.85
N ALA A 330 -21.00 -13.38 -6.14
CA ALA A 330 -19.71 -12.90 -6.63
C ALA A 330 -19.47 -11.42 -6.27
N TRP A 331 -20.54 -10.60 -6.22
CA TRP A 331 -20.46 -9.20 -5.83
C TRP A 331 -20.09 -9.00 -4.35
N ILE A 332 -20.47 -9.94 -3.47
CA ILE A 332 -19.98 -9.97 -2.09
C ILE A 332 -18.47 -10.17 -2.07
N GLY A 333 -17.96 -11.05 -2.94
CA GLY A 333 -16.51 -11.22 -3.15
C GLY A 333 -15.82 -9.91 -3.55
N VAL A 334 -16.39 -9.15 -4.48
CA VAL A 334 -15.88 -7.81 -4.87
C VAL A 334 -15.86 -6.85 -3.68
N ALA A 335 -16.91 -6.83 -2.86
CA ALA A 335 -16.97 -5.99 -1.66
C ALA A 335 -15.91 -6.39 -0.63
N ILE A 336 -15.69 -7.69 -0.42
CA ILE A 336 -14.62 -8.22 0.45
C ILE A 336 -13.26 -7.81 -0.08
N VAL A 337 -12.96 -8.02 -1.36
CA VAL A 337 -11.68 -7.63 -1.97
C VAL A 337 -11.47 -6.12 -1.85
N ALA A 338 -12.50 -5.31 -2.14
CA ALA A 338 -12.43 -3.87 -1.94
C ALA A 338 -12.15 -3.50 -0.48
N TRP A 339 -12.71 -4.22 0.49
CA TRP A 339 -12.44 -3.99 1.92
C TRP A 339 -11.02 -4.38 2.29
N LEU A 340 -10.54 -5.55 1.84
CA LEU A 340 -9.17 -6.02 2.03
C LEU A 340 -8.14 -5.03 1.46
N CYS A 341 -8.39 -4.49 0.26
CA CYS A 341 -7.56 -3.45 -0.34
C CYS A 341 -7.61 -2.09 0.39
N ASN A 342 -8.58 -1.90 1.30
CA ASN A 342 -8.78 -0.66 2.06
C ASN A 342 -8.71 -0.89 3.58
N LEU A 343 -8.12 -2.00 4.06
CA LEU A 343 -7.93 -2.27 5.50
C LEU A 343 -7.16 -1.14 6.20
N ARG A 344 -6.26 -0.48 5.47
CA ARG A 344 -5.47 0.65 5.97
C ARG A 344 -6.22 1.98 5.98
N VAL A 345 -7.46 2.04 5.51
CA VAL A 345 -8.22 3.30 5.38
C VAL A 345 -9.61 3.16 6.02
N PRO A 346 -9.71 3.12 7.37
CA PRO A 346 -10.94 2.79 8.08
C PRO A 346 -12.11 3.74 7.77
N ARG A 347 -11.83 5.01 7.46
CA ARG A 347 -12.88 5.98 7.05
C ARG A 347 -13.65 5.57 5.80
N VAL A 348 -13.10 4.68 4.97
CA VAL A 348 -13.72 4.23 3.72
C VAL A 348 -14.52 2.94 3.92
N TRP A 349 -14.37 2.25 5.06
CA TRP A 349 -15.03 0.96 5.31
C TRP A 349 -16.56 1.04 5.21
N GLY A 350 -17.18 2.08 5.76
CA GLY A 350 -18.63 2.29 5.60
C GLY A 350 -19.07 2.51 4.15
N ARG A 351 -18.20 3.03 3.28
CA ARG A 351 -18.49 3.17 1.84
C ARG A 351 -18.30 1.85 1.11
N VAL A 352 -17.31 1.05 1.51
CA VAL A 352 -17.10 -0.29 0.96
C VAL A 352 -18.23 -1.23 1.35
N ALA A 353 -18.67 -1.17 2.61
CA ALA A 353 -19.83 -1.90 3.10
C ALA A 353 -21.15 -1.50 2.40
N PHE A 354 -21.17 -0.37 1.69
CA PHE A 354 -22.29 0.02 0.86
C PHE A 354 -22.25 -0.60 -0.55
N LEU A 355 -21.10 -1.07 -1.05
CA LEU A 355 -21.00 -1.72 -2.37
C LEU A 355 -21.95 -2.92 -2.58
N PRO A 356 -22.17 -3.82 -1.61
CA PRO A 356 -23.09 -4.94 -1.79
C PRO A 356 -24.57 -4.55 -1.63
N VAL A 357 -24.87 -3.35 -1.10
CA VAL A 357 -26.24 -2.94 -0.77
C VAL A 357 -27.13 -2.81 -2.01
N PRO A 358 -26.75 -2.07 -3.08
CA PRO A 358 -27.60 -1.96 -4.27
C PRO A 358 -27.90 -3.31 -4.91
N VAL A 359 -26.89 -4.19 -4.99
CA VAL A 359 -27.01 -5.52 -5.60
C VAL A 359 -27.94 -6.42 -4.79
N THR A 360 -27.80 -6.42 -3.47
CA THR A 360 -28.67 -7.18 -2.57
C THR A 360 -30.09 -6.64 -2.56
N LEU A 361 -30.24 -5.31 -2.51
CA LEU A 361 -31.54 -4.63 -2.53
C LEU A 361 -32.31 -4.98 -3.80
N MET A 362 -31.64 -4.92 -4.95
CA MET A 362 -32.24 -5.19 -6.24
C MET A 362 -32.72 -6.64 -6.35
N TRP A 363 -31.96 -7.61 -5.81
CA TRP A 363 -32.41 -8.99 -5.69
C TRP A 363 -33.65 -9.12 -4.78
N LEU A 364 -33.63 -8.49 -3.60
CA LEU A 364 -34.77 -8.53 -2.67
C LEU A 364 -36.05 -7.94 -3.29
N VAL A 365 -35.92 -6.89 -4.10
CA VAL A 365 -37.04 -6.28 -4.83
C VAL A 365 -37.61 -7.27 -5.85
N VAL A 366 -36.76 -7.96 -6.63
CA VAL A 366 -37.20 -9.00 -7.58
C VAL A 366 -37.95 -10.12 -6.85
N GLN A 367 -37.48 -10.52 -5.67
CA GLN A 367 -38.10 -11.54 -4.84
C GLN A 367 -39.32 -11.04 -4.02
N ARG A 368 -39.68 -9.76 -4.12
CA ARG A 368 -40.75 -9.10 -3.33
C ARG A 368 -40.55 -9.18 -1.81
N GLN A 369 -39.30 -9.28 -1.36
CA GLN A 369 -38.87 -9.43 0.03
C GLN A 369 -38.40 -8.10 0.65
N TRP A 370 -39.20 -7.05 0.51
CA TRP A 370 -38.80 -5.66 0.80
C TRP A 370 -38.55 -5.37 2.30
N LEU A 371 -39.15 -6.13 3.22
CA LEU A 371 -38.93 -5.96 4.66
C LEU A 371 -37.45 -6.18 5.05
N PHE A 372 -36.78 -7.13 4.38
CA PHE A 372 -35.35 -7.40 4.60
C PHE A 372 -34.44 -6.28 4.07
N ALA A 373 -34.94 -5.40 3.20
CA ALA A 373 -34.16 -4.28 2.67
C ALA A 373 -33.77 -3.28 3.77
N LEU A 374 -34.58 -3.15 4.83
CA LEU A 374 -34.29 -2.26 5.96
C LEU A 374 -32.99 -2.68 6.68
N ALA A 375 -32.69 -3.98 6.73
CA ALA A 375 -31.46 -4.49 7.33
C ALA A 375 -30.20 -4.05 6.56
N LEU A 376 -30.30 -3.79 5.25
CA LEU A 376 -29.16 -3.33 4.43
C LEU A 376 -28.68 -1.92 4.80
N VAL A 377 -29.49 -1.12 5.48
CA VAL A 377 -29.07 0.18 6.05
C VAL A 377 -28.00 -0.02 7.13
N LEU A 378 -28.00 -1.17 7.81
CA LEU A 378 -27.00 -1.49 8.82
C LEU A 378 -25.61 -1.72 8.21
N CYS A 379 -25.50 -2.14 6.95
CA CYS A 379 -24.21 -2.40 6.30
C CYS A 379 -23.25 -1.18 6.36
N PRO A 380 -23.61 0.00 5.81
CA PRO A 380 -22.75 1.17 5.89
C PRO A 380 -22.59 1.69 7.33
N VAL A 381 -23.60 1.51 8.20
CA VAL A 381 -23.52 1.91 9.61
C VAL A 381 -22.47 1.09 10.35
N LEU A 382 -22.51 -0.23 10.22
CA LEU A 382 -21.54 -1.15 10.82
C LEU A 382 -20.12 -0.88 10.30
N GLY A 383 -19.95 -0.66 8.99
CA GLY A 383 -18.65 -0.28 8.43
C GLY A 383 -18.14 1.07 8.94
N ARG A 384 -19.01 2.07 9.13
CA ARG A 384 -18.63 3.37 9.73
C ARG A 384 -18.28 3.22 11.21
N LEU A 385 -19.08 2.49 11.97
CA LEU A 385 -18.85 2.23 13.39
C LEU A 385 -17.53 1.48 13.58
N ALA A 386 -17.28 0.43 12.80
CA ALA A 386 -16.02 -0.29 12.81
C ALA A 386 -14.84 0.63 12.55
N GLY A 387 -14.92 1.47 11.51
CA GLY A 387 -13.86 2.42 11.19
C GLY A 387 -13.66 3.50 12.26
N ALA A 388 -14.76 3.97 12.87
CA ALA A 388 -14.72 4.91 13.98
C ALA A 388 -14.09 4.28 15.21
N VAL A 389 -14.53 3.10 15.64
CA VAL A 389 -13.94 2.36 16.77
C VAL A 389 -12.45 2.12 16.54
N PHE A 390 -12.05 1.72 15.33
CA PHE A 390 -10.64 1.50 15.00
C PHE A 390 -9.79 2.76 15.17
N THR A 391 -10.33 3.94 14.83
CA THR A 391 -9.58 5.21 14.76
C THR A 391 -9.81 6.17 15.93
N ASN A 392 -10.87 5.97 16.72
CA ASN A 392 -11.24 6.82 17.85
C ASN A 392 -10.27 6.68 19.03
N TRP A 393 -9.77 5.47 19.28
CA TRP A 393 -8.69 5.29 20.25
C TRP A 393 -7.39 5.75 19.60
N ARG A 394 -7.01 7.02 19.70
CA ARG A 394 -5.71 7.46 19.17
C ARG A 394 -4.61 7.06 20.15
N GLY A 395 -3.54 6.44 19.64
CA GLY A 395 -2.44 5.99 20.48
C GLY A 395 -1.19 5.64 19.70
N THR A 396 -0.06 5.53 20.41
CA THR A 396 1.25 5.23 19.82
C THR A 396 1.34 3.81 19.24
N ASP A 397 0.45 2.89 19.64
CA ASP A 397 0.29 1.57 19.04
C ASP A 397 -0.02 1.60 17.53
N LEU A 398 -0.58 2.71 17.02
CA LEU A 398 -0.84 2.91 15.60
C LEU A 398 0.41 3.27 14.80
N GLY A 399 1.55 3.54 15.44
CA GLY A 399 2.81 3.93 14.79
C GLY A 399 3.24 2.94 13.72
N GLY A 400 3.30 1.65 14.05
CA GLY A 400 3.74 0.60 13.11
C GLY A 400 2.66 0.04 12.17
N SER A 401 1.41 0.49 12.26
CA SER A 401 0.27 -0.21 11.64
C SER A 401 0.03 0.10 10.16
N GLY A 402 0.59 1.20 9.65
CA GLY A 402 0.27 1.74 8.32
C GLY A 402 -1.20 2.15 8.13
N VAL A 403 -2.01 2.14 9.21
CA VAL A 403 -3.42 2.53 9.14
C VAL A 403 -3.53 4.06 9.14
N GLU A 404 -4.38 4.60 8.28
CA GLU A 404 -4.68 6.02 8.22
C GLU A 404 -5.31 6.51 9.53
N VAL A 405 -4.67 7.50 10.17
CA VAL A 405 -5.15 8.12 11.41
C VAL A 405 -5.56 9.56 11.12
N PRO A 406 -6.85 9.91 11.33
CA PRO A 406 -7.34 11.26 11.10
C PRO A 406 -7.14 12.15 12.34
N PHE A 407 -6.62 13.34 12.13
CA PHE A 407 -6.50 14.42 13.12
C PHE A 407 -7.25 15.67 12.64
N LYS A 408 -7.78 16.42 13.60
CA LYS A 408 -8.37 17.74 13.32
C LYS A 408 -7.30 18.80 13.61
N LEU A 409 -7.10 19.70 12.67
CA LEU A 409 -6.29 20.90 12.90
C LEU A 409 -7.16 21.99 13.50
N GLN A 410 -6.56 22.91 14.25
CA GLN A 410 -7.29 24.06 14.83
C GLN A 410 -7.83 25.00 13.75
N SER A 411 -7.24 24.97 12.54
CA SER A 411 -7.74 25.66 11.34
C SER A 411 -9.07 25.10 10.81
N GLY A 412 -9.61 24.01 11.38
CA GLY A 412 -10.79 23.30 10.88
C GLY A 412 -10.48 22.28 9.78
N GLU A 413 -9.24 22.25 9.30
CA GLU A 413 -8.77 21.27 8.31
C GLU A 413 -8.55 19.88 8.93
N ARG A 414 -8.38 18.89 8.06
CA ARG A 414 -8.06 17.52 8.48
C ARG A 414 -6.67 17.13 8.04
N LEU A 415 -5.89 16.60 8.98
CA LEU A 415 -4.62 15.95 8.72
C LEU A 415 -4.84 14.44 8.77
N PHE A 416 -4.31 13.72 7.80
CA PHE A 416 -4.31 12.26 7.79
C PHE A 416 -2.86 11.78 7.82
N VAL A 417 -2.51 11.06 8.89
CA VAL A 417 -1.24 10.33 8.94
C VAL A 417 -1.46 8.99 8.27
N GLN A 418 -0.95 8.80 7.06
CA GLN A 418 -1.00 7.54 6.30
C GLN A 418 0.27 6.72 6.54
N GLU A 419 0.39 5.56 5.89
CA GLU A 419 1.54 4.67 6.04
C GLU A 419 2.85 5.31 5.61
N ASP A 420 2.81 6.02 4.49
CA ASP A 420 3.95 6.53 3.74
C ASP A 420 3.94 8.05 3.61
N ARG A 421 2.85 8.72 4.00
CA ARG A 421 2.67 10.15 3.77
C ARG A 421 1.78 10.85 4.81
N LEU A 422 1.95 12.15 4.94
CA LEU A 422 1.05 13.07 5.63
C LEU A 422 0.18 13.76 4.60
N VAL A 423 -1.15 13.64 4.72
CA VAL A 423 -2.08 14.30 3.79
C VAL A 423 -2.89 15.36 4.52
N ARG A 424 -2.76 16.61 4.09
CA ARG A 424 -3.59 17.73 4.56
C ARG A 424 -4.76 17.93 3.61
N LYS A 425 -5.96 17.98 4.18
CA LYS A 425 -7.21 18.16 3.44
C LYS A 425 -7.95 19.39 3.91
N THR A 426 -8.14 20.32 2.97
CA THR A 426 -8.91 21.55 3.12
C THR A 426 -10.21 21.44 2.33
N HIS A 427 -11.27 22.12 2.78
CA HIS A 427 -12.55 22.12 2.07
C HIS A 427 -12.44 22.91 0.76
N GLY A 428 -12.80 22.30 -0.38
CA GLY A 428 -12.87 22.99 -1.67
C GLY A 428 -11.53 23.23 -2.39
N VAL A 429 -10.41 22.72 -1.85
CA VAL A 429 -9.04 22.92 -2.37
C VAL A 429 -8.41 21.55 -2.68
N PRO A 430 -7.46 21.46 -3.63
CA PRO A 430 -6.64 20.26 -3.82
C PRO A 430 -6.01 19.78 -2.51
N GLN A 431 -5.92 18.46 -2.34
CA GLN A 431 -5.21 17.87 -1.20
C GLN A 431 -3.70 18.05 -1.38
N PHE A 432 -2.98 18.23 -0.28
CA PHE A 432 -1.52 18.33 -0.26
C PHE A 432 -0.94 17.18 0.55
N ALA A 433 0.20 16.64 0.12
CA ALA A 433 0.86 15.53 0.79
C ALA A 433 2.37 15.71 0.93
N LEU A 434 2.92 15.32 2.09
CA LEU A 434 4.35 15.13 2.32
C LEU A 434 4.65 13.64 2.42
N TRP A 435 5.70 13.15 1.76
CA TRP A 435 6.19 11.80 2.01
C TRP A 435 6.91 11.73 3.35
N LEU A 436 6.69 10.65 4.07
CA LEU A 436 7.36 10.37 5.33
C LEU A 436 8.80 9.88 5.11
N THR A 437 9.14 9.44 3.90
CA THR A 437 10.52 9.04 3.55
C THR A 437 11.46 10.22 3.38
N ASP A 438 10.95 11.39 2.99
CA ASP A 438 11.76 12.60 2.84
C ASP A 438 11.87 13.40 4.15
N LEU A 439 11.39 12.84 5.26
CA LEU A 439 11.28 13.53 6.54
C LEU A 439 12.66 13.91 7.11
N GLY A 440 12.97 15.21 7.11
CA GLY A 440 14.19 15.75 7.69
C GLY A 440 14.04 16.24 9.13
N LEU A 441 12.86 16.74 9.50
CA LEU A 441 12.60 17.27 10.85
C LEU A 441 11.13 17.11 11.25
N VAL A 442 10.91 16.68 12.50
CA VAL A 442 9.60 16.73 13.17
C VAL A 442 9.80 17.31 14.54
N GLN A 443 9.27 18.52 14.74
CA GLN A 443 9.53 19.31 15.92
C GLN A 443 8.22 19.84 16.50
N CYS A 444 8.00 19.47 17.76
CA CYS A 444 6.94 19.97 18.59
C CYS A 444 7.33 21.36 19.12
N GLY A 445 6.39 22.28 19.24
CA GLY A 445 6.68 23.58 19.83
C GLY A 445 5.45 24.40 20.17
N VAL A 446 5.71 25.57 20.74
CA VAL A 446 4.72 26.59 21.04
C VAL A 446 5.11 27.86 20.29
N ARG A 447 4.12 28.65 19.88
CA ARG A 447 4.36 30.00 19.39
C ARG A 447 3.75 30.99 20.37
N THR A 448 4.56 31.95 20.79
CA THR A 448 4.19 33.09 21.61
C THR A 448 4.70 34.37 20.94
N ALA A 449 3.82 35.10 20.28
CA ALA A 449 4.17 36.35 19.62
C ALA A 449 3.04 37.38 19.73
N PRO A 450 3.34 38.66 20.05
CA PRO A 450 2.33 39.70 20.20
C PRO A 450 1.55 39.99 18.90
N GLU A 451 2.13 39.68 17.74
CA GLU A 451 1.50 39.89 16.44
C GLU A 451 1.16 38.55 15.75
N ALA A 452 -0.03 38.48 15.14
CA ALA A 452 -0.41 37.36 14.30
C ALA A 452 0.45 37.33 13.02
N GLY A 453 1.15 36.22 12.80
CA GLY A 453 1.97 36.02 11.61
C GLY A 453 1.16 35.39 10.48
N ARG A 454 1.78 35.26 9.30
CA ARG A 454 1.27 34.41 8.21
C ARG A 454 2.31 33.37 7.82
N TRP A 455 1.88 32.12 7.69
CA TRP A 455 2.70 31.05 7.14
C TRP A 455 2.21 30.72 5.73
N GLN A 456 3.12 30.77 4.76
CA GLN A 456 2.83 30.34 3.41
C GLN A 456 2.99 28.82 3.32
N SER A 457 1.94 28.12 2.90
CA SER A 457 2.02 26.69 2.60
C SER A 457 2.30 26.44 1.13
N PRO A 458 2.96 25.30 0.80
CA PRO A 458 3.21 24.90 -0.58
C PRO A 458 1.93 25.01 -1.45
N GLY A 459 2.04 25.68 -2.60
CA GLY A 459 0.91 26.02 -3.46
C GLY A 459 0.28 27.40 -3.21
N GLY A 460 0.96 28.28 -2.47
CA GLY A 460 0.62 29.72 -2.36
C GLY A 460 -0.48 30.06 -1.36
N LEU A 461 -0.98 29.08 -0.61
CA LEU A 461 -2.02 29.33 0.40
C LEU A 461 -1.39 29.75 1.72
N GLY A 462 -1.60 31.02 2.11
CA GLY A 462 -1.24 31.53 3.43
C GLY A 462 -2.27 31.13 4.48
N HIS A 463 -1.83 30.76 5.68
CA HIS A 463 -2.70 30.67 6.85
C HIS A 463 -2.18 31.53 7.99
N ALA A 464 -3.11 32.03 8.81
CA ALA A 464 -2.76 32.81 9.99
C ALA A 464 -2.04 31.92 11.01
N VAL A 465 -0.94 32.44 11.54
CA VAL A 465 -0.22 31.85 12.65
C VAL A 465 -0.56 32.66 13.89
N PHE A 466 -1.08 31.98 14.89
CA PHE A 466 -1.55 32.56 16.15
C PHE A 466 -0.89 31.86 17.32
N ASP A 467 -1.07 32.44 18.51
CA ASP A 467 -0.54 31.89 19.75
C ASP A 467 -1.22 30.55 20.05
N SER A 468 -0.44 29.48 19.93
CA SER A 468 -0.91 28.11 20.07
C SER A 468 0.28 27.15 20.07
N THR A 469 -0.04 25.87 20.14
CA THR A 469 0.90 24.78 19.95
C THR A 469 0.95 24.36 18.48
N TRP A 470 2.16 24.18 17.97
CA TRP A 470 2.42 23.96 16.56
C TRP A 470 3.35 22.77 16.36
N LEU A 471 2.98 21.91 15.42
CA LEU A 471 3.87 20.87 14.90
C LEU A 471 4.56 21.39 13.65
N ARG A 472 5.88 21.47 13.68
CA ARG A 472 6.72 21.72 12.52
C ARG A 472 7.12 20.38 11.91
N VAL A 473 6.84 20.22 10.61
CA VAL A 473 7.25 19.04 9.83
C VAL A 473 8.00 19.53 8.60
N VAL A 474 9.19 19.00 8.37
CA VAL A 474 10.02 19.29 7.22
C VAL A 474 10.27 17.98 6.48
N ALA A 475 9.88 17.92 5.22
CA ALA A 475 10.06 16.75 4.37
C ALA A 475 10.52 17.19 2.97
N GLY A 476 11.75 16.83 2.62
CA GLY A 476 12.42 17.30 1.40
C GLY A 476 12.36 18.82 1.28
N PRO A 477 11.94 19.36 0.12
CA PRO A 477 11.88 20.80 -0.11
C PRO A 477 10.67 21.47 0.56
N GLN A 478 9.85 20.78 1.37
CA GLN A 478 8.61 21.31 1.92
C GLN A 478 8.62 21.40 3.45
N GLN A 479 8.14 22.52 3.99
CA GLN A 479 7.89 22.71 5.43
C GLN A 479 6.43 23.02 5.72
N TRP A 480 5.85 22.30 6.67
CA TRP A 480 4.51 22.55 7.20
C TRP A 480 4.57 22.96 8.66
N LEU A 481 3.83 24.03 8.99
CA LEU A 481 3.43 24.37 10.35
C LEU A 481 1.96 23.99 10.53
N LEU A 482 1.69 23.09 11.48
CA LEU A 482 0.37 22.51 11.70
C LEU A 482 -0.13 22.86 13.11
N PRO A 483 -1.22 23.64 13.25
CA PRO A 483 -1.76 23.99 14.55
C PRO A 483 -2.63 22.83 15.06
N THR A 484 -2.19 22.14 16.10
CA THR A 484 -2.90 20.96 16.60
C THR A 484 -2.64 20.70 18.08
N PRO A 485 -3.67 20.40 18.87
CA PRO A 485 -3.51 20.06 20.29
C PRO A 485 -2.80 18.70 20.48
N GLU A 486 -2.85 17.81 19.49
CA GLU A 486 -2.31 16.43 19.57
C GLU A 486 -0.92 16.29 18.97
N LEU A 487 -0.14 17.38 18.95
CA LEU A 487 1.12 17.46 18.21
C LEU A 487 2.16 16.40 18.64
N ARG A 488 2.26 16.06 19.93
CA ARG A 488 3.22 15.05 20.42
C ARG A 488 2.86 13.66 19.92
N LEU A 489 1.57 13.32 19.90
CA LEU A 489 1.10 12.04 19.36
C LEU A 489 1.32 11.97 17.84
N ILE A 490 1.01 13.04 17.11
CA ILE A 490 1.25 13.10 15.66
C ILE A 490 2.74 12.97 15.39
N ALA A 491 3.60 13.68 16.12
CA ALA A 491 5.05 13.61 15.97
C ALA A 491 5.58 12.17 16.15
N GLU A 492 5.15 11.47 17.20
CA GLU A 492 5.55 10.08 17.44
C GLU A 492 5.06 9.13 16.35
N LEU A 493 3.80 9.28 15.90
CA LEU A 493 3.28 8.46 14.80
C LEU A 493 4.04 8.70 13.49
N VAL A 494 4.38 9.95 13.20
CA VAL A 494 5.15 10.35 12.01
C VAL A 494 6.55 9.76 12.07
N LYS A 495 7.28 9.95 13.17
CA LYS A 495 8.63 9.39 13.38
C LYS A 495 8.65 7.87 13.27
N ALA A 496 7.71 7.18 13.94
CA ALA A 496 7.61 5.72 13.89
C ALA A 496 7.33 5.18 12.47
N ARG A 497 6.62 5.95 11.65
CA ARG A 497 6.28 5.57 10.27
C ARG A 497 7.34 5.92 9.26
N ALA A 498 8.01 7.06 9.42
CA ALA A 498 9.10 7.48 8.54
C ALA A 498 10.17 6.39 8.39
N ALA A 499 10.56 5.76 9.50
CA ALA A 499 11.50 4.63 9.51
C ALA A 499 11.06 3.43 8.64
N ASN A 500 9.76 3.31 8.35
CA ASN A 500 9.17 2.20 7.62
C ASN A 500 8.50 2.60 6.30
N ALA A 501 8.51 3.89 5.97
CA ALA A 501 7.76 4.43 4.85
C ALA A 501 8.35 3.92 3.52
N ALA A 502 7.48 3.75 2.53
CA ALA A 502 7.92 3.46 1.17
C ALA A 502 8.54 4.74 0.56
N PRO A 503 9.64 4.61 -0.20
CA PRO A 503 10.26 5.75 -0.86
C PRO A 503 9.24 6.42 -1.77
N ALA A 504 9.35 7.74 -1.81
CA ALA A 504 8.62 8.56 -2.74
C ALA A 504 8.83 8.04 -4.18
N PRO A 505 7.80 8.10 -5.05
CA PRO A 505 8.00 8.02 -6.49
C PRO A 505 9.05 9.06 -6.93
N PRO A 506 9.89 8.75 -7.92
CA PRO A 506 10.88 9.70 -8.40
C PRO A 506 10.23 10.99 -8.91
N ASP A 507 10.85 12.12 -8.60
CA ASP A 507 10.44 13.46 -9.02
C ASP A 507 11.06 13.81 -10.37
N ASP A 508 10.43 13.32 -11.45
CA ASP A 508 10.90 13.51 -12.84
C ASP A 508 9.98 14.47 -13.62
N LEU A 509 9.17 15.26 -12.91
CA LEU A 509 8.16 16.09 -13.54
C LEU A 509 8.79 17.39 -14.04
N ASP A 510 8.76 17.60 -15.36
CA ASP A 510 9.11 18.89 -15.95
C ASP A 510 8.03 19.95 -15.62
N LEU A 511 8.38 21.24 -15.77
CA LEU A 511 7.47 22.34 -15.45
C LEU A 511 6.15 22.25 -16.24
N ASP A 512 6.23 21.89 -17.52
CA ASP A 512 5.06 21.65 -18.36
C ASP A 512 4.21 20.46 -17.90
N GLY A 513 4.86 19.38 -17.46
CA GLY A 513 4.22 18.20 -16.87
C GLY A 513 3.50 18.55 -15.58
N TRP A 514 4.11 19.41 -14.77
CA TRP A 514 3.53 19.95 -13.55
C TRP A 514 2.27 20.75 -13.83
N HIS A 515 2.31 21.70 -14.78
CA HIS A 515 1.14 22.49 -15.19
C HIS A 515 -0.01 21.59 -15.66
N ARG A 516 0.28 20.61 -16.53
CA ARG A 516 -0.72 19.64 -17.00
C ARG A 516 -1.32 18.82 -15.85
N LEU A 517 -0.48 18.39 -14.90
CA LEU A 517 -0.91 17.62 -13.73
C LEU A 517 -1.80 18.45 -12.81
N ARG A 518 -1.43 19.71 -12.53
CA ARG A 518 -2.19 20.64 -11.69
C ARG A 518 -3.53 21.02 -12.32
N ALA A 519 -3.55 21.39 -13.60
CA ALA A 519 -4.79 21.70 -14.33
C ALA A 519 -5.74 20.48 -14.33
N TRP A 520 -5.20 19.29 -14.58
CA TRP A 520 -5.95 18.04 -14.49
C TRP A 520 -6.48 17.78 -13.07
N ALA A 521 -5.69 18.01 -12.03
CA ALA A 521 -6.11 17.78 -10.66
C ALA A 521 -7.21 18.76 -10.20
N VAL A 522 -7.06 20.04 -10.54
CA VAL A 522 -8.05 21.08 -10.26
C VAL A 522 -9.38 20.73 -10.91
N THR A 523 -9.42 20.49 -12.23
CA THR A 523 -10.67 20.16 -12.95
C THR A 523 -11.41 18.94 -12.36
N ARG A 524 -10.68 18.01 -11.76
CA ARG A 524 -11.23 16.80 -11.14
C ARG A 524 -11.63 16.97 -9.67
N THR A 525 -11.29 18.09 -9.03
CA THR A 525 -11.58 18.38 -7.61
C THR A 525 -12.50 19.59 -7.39
N SER A 526 -12.49 20.57 -8.30
CA SER A 526 -13.21 21.85 -8.16
C SER A 526 -14.57 21.92 -8.88
N GLY A 527 -14.97 20.88 -9.63
CA GLY A 527 -16.28 20.85 -10.27
C GLY A 527 -17.43 20.73 -9.26
N GLY A 528 -18.46 21.56 -9.36
CA GLY A 528 -19.65 21.53 -8.50
C GLY A 528 -20.54 20.28 -8.65
N GLY A 529 -20.23 19.36 -9.57
CA GLY A 529 -21.03 18.16 -9.85
C GLY A 529 -20.67 16.94 -8.98
N VAL A 530 -21.62 16.00 -8.86
CA VAL A 530 -21.46 14.70 -8.16
C VAL A 530 -20.24 13.91 -8.69
N GLN A 531 -19.90 14.07 -9.97
CA GLN A 531 -18.72 13.45 -10.62
C GLN A 531 -17.37 13.99 -10.13
N ALA A 532 -17.31 15.22 -9.64
CA ALA A 532 -16.08 15.93 -9.30
C ALA A 532 -15.69 15.83 -7.81
N ARG A 533 -16.56 15.32 -6.94
CA ARG A 533 -16.31 15.42 -5.49
C ARG A 533 -15.53 14.27 -4.88
N ILE A 534 -15.56 13.04 -5.42
CA ILE A 534 -14.90 11.90 -4.75
C ILE A 534 -14.54 10.79 -5.75
N PRO A 535 -13.29 10.27 -5.76
CA PRO A 535 -12.93 9.04 -6.47
C PRO A 535 -13.88 7.85 -6.19
N GLY A 536 -14.51 7.82 -5.01
CA GLY A 536 -15.48 6.80 -4.61
C GLY A 536 -16.79 6.76 -5.40
N TRP A 537 -17.18 7.82 -6.12
CA TRP A 537 -18.39 7.79 -6.96
C TRP A 537 -18.28 6.76 -8.09
N ARG A 538 -17.08 6.58 -8.66
CA ARG A 538 -16.85 5.61 -9.74
C ARG A 538 -17.04 4.17 -9.28
N LEU A 539 -16.59 3.87 -8.05
CA LEU A 539 -16.85 2.56 -7.43
C LEU A 539 -18.34 2.33 -7.21
N PHE A 540 -19.10 3.39 -6.86
CA PHE A 540 -20.55 3.30 -6.74
C PHE A 540 -21.23 3.06 -8.09
N VAL A 541 -20.86 3.80 -9.13
CA VAL A 541 -21.37 3.57 -10.50
C VAL A 541 -21.04 2.16 -10.97
N ALA A 542 -19.81 1.69 -10.73
CA ALA A 542 -19.41 0.32 -11.04
C ALA A 542 -20.27 -0.71 -10.33
N ALA A 543 -20.65 -0.44 -9.07
CA ALA A 543 -21.51 -1.34 -8.31
C ALA A 543 -22.95 -1.38 -8.80
N VAL A 544 -23.53 -0.23 -9.10
CA VAL A 544 -24.90 -0.15 -9.62
C VAL A 544 -24.97 -0.78 -11.02
N ALA A 545 -24.08 -0.37 -11.92
CA ALA A 545 -24.05 -0.90 -13.29
C ALA A 545 -23.69 -2.39 -13.33
N GLY A 546 -22.75 -2.84 -12.49
CA GLY A 546 -22.42 -4.26 -12.34
C GLY A 546 -23.62 -5.07 -11.85
N GLY A 547 -24.38 -4.55 -10.88
CA GLY A 547 -25.64 -5.15 -10.43
C GLY A 547 -26.62 -5.35 -11.58
N PHE A 548 -26.92 -4.29 -12.34
CA PHE A 548 -27.82 -4.36 -13.50
C PHE A 548 -27.32 -5.34 -14.56
N ALA A 549 -26.01 -5.37 -14.84
CA ALA A 549 -25.44 -6.32 -15.78
C ALA A 549 -25.76 -7.76 -15.39
N PHE A 550 -25.57 -8.12 -14.12
CA PHE A 550 -25.84 -9.46 -13.62
C PHE A 550 -27.32 -9.85 -13.62
N LEU A 551 -28.23 -8.88 -13.45
CA LEU A 551 -29.67 -9.13 -13.59
C LEU A 551 -30.09 -9.40 -15.02
N LEU A 552 -29.53 -8.63 -15.96
CA LEU A 552 -30.05 -8.52 -17.31
C LEU A 552 -29.37 -9.49 -18.28
N LEU A 553 -28.09 -9.83 -18.07
CA LEU A 553 -27.34 -10.78 -18.91
C LEU A 553 -27.97 -12.18 -19.03
N PRO A 554 -28.56 -12.78 -17.97
CA PRO A 554 -29.19 -14.09 -18.07
C PRO A 554 -30.52 -14.09 -18.84
N ALA A 555 -31.15 -12.93 -19.02
CA ALA A 555 -32.43 -12.81 -19.71
C ALA A 555 -32.17 -12.49 -21.19
N ALA A 556 -32.46 -13.44 -22.09
CA ALA A 556 -32.27 -13.31 -23.53
C ALA A 556 -32.75 -11.96 -24.14
N PRO A 557 -33.94 -11.41 -23.81
CA PRO A 557 -34.37 -10.11 -24.34
C PRO A 557 -33.63 -8.90 -23.74
N MET A 558 -32.88 -9.08 -22.65
CA MET A 558 -32.19 -8.02 -21.90
C MET A 558 -30.66 -8.10 -22.02
N LEU A 559 -30.16 -8.97 -22.90
CA LEU A 559 -28.72 -9.19 -23.09
C LEU A 559 -27.98 -7.91 -23.50
N VAL A 560 -28.55 -7.10 -24.41
CA VAL A 560 -27.95 -5.83 -24.85
C VAL A 560 -27.87 -4.81 -23.70
N PRO A 561 -28.97 -4.50 -22.98
CA PRO A 561 -28.90 -3.69 -21.75
C PRO A 561 -27.91 -4.23 -20.70
N GLY A 562 -27.85 -5.56 -20.53
CA GLY A 562 -26.92 -6.21 -19.60
C GLY A 562 -25.45 -6.01 -19.98
N LEU A 563 -25.11 -6.14 -21.27
CA LEU A 563 -23.77 -5.87 -21.79
C LEU A 563 -23.39 -4.39 -21.63
N VAL A 564 -24.30 -3.46 -21.94
CA VAL A 564 -24.06 -2.02 -21.75
C VAL A 564 -23.76 -1.71 -20.29
N ALA A 565 -24.54 -2.27 -19.35
CA ALA A 565 -24.30 -2.10 -17.93
C ALA A 565 -22.95 -2.69 -17.49
N ALA A 566 -22.54 -3.85 -18.03
CA ALA A 566 -21.23 -4.45 -17.74
C ALA A 566 -20.08 -3.55 -18.23
N VAL A 567 -20.20 -3.01 -19.44
CA VAL A 567 -19.19 -2.10 -20.01
C VAL A 567 -19.07 -0.83 -19.18
N ILE A 568 -20.18 -0.23 -18.74
CA ILE A 568 -20.17 0.93 -17.84
C ILE A 568 -19.44 0.60 -16.54
N ALA A 569 -19.68 -0.58 -15.96
CA ALA A 569 -19.02 -1.01 -14.74
C ALA A 569 -17.51 -1.16 -14.91
N VAL A 570 -17.07 -1.81 -15.99
CA VAL A 570 -15.64 -1.98 -16.33
C VAL A 570 -14.97 -0.63 -16.56
N ILE A 571 -15.60 0.27 -17.35
CA ILE A 571 -15.07 1.62 -17.60
C ILE A 571 -14.90 2.38 -16.28
N ALA A 572 -15.89 2.35 -15.40
CA ALA A 572 -15.83 3.04 -14.11
C ALA A 572 -14.72 2.49 -13.20
N LEU A 573 -14.49 1.17 -13.19
CA LEU A 573 -13.39 0.53 -12.45
C LEU A 573 -12.02 0.91 -13.02
N VAL A 574 -11.87 0.86 -14.34
CA VAL A 574 -10.62 1.25 -15.03
C VAL A 574 -10.32 2.73 -14.81
N ASP A 575 -11.31 3.61 -14.93
CA ASP A 575 -11.15 5.04 -14.69
C ASP A 575 -10.77 5.31 -13.22
N TRP A 576 -11.39 4.61 -12.27
CA TRP A 576 -11.00 4.69 -10.86
C TRP A 576 -9.55 4.27 -10.63
N ALA A 577 -9.14 3.14 -11.22
CA ALA A 577 -7.78 2.61 -11.08
C ALA A 577 -6.72 3.53 -11.71
N ARG A 578 -7.05 4.25 -12.78
CA ARG A 578 -6.16 5.22 -13.45
C ARG A 578 -6.07 6.56 -12.71
N ILE A 579 -7.19 7.09 -12.22
CA ILE A 579 -7.23 8.42 -11.58
C ILE A 579 -6.56 8.41 -10.22
N ARG A 580 -6.72 7.33 -9.44
CA ARG A 580 -6.20 7.26 -8.07
C ARG A 580 -4.68 7.50 -7.95
N PRO A 581 -3.80 6.82 -8.70
CA PRO A 581 -2.35 7.06 -8.60
C PRO A 581 -1.99 8.47 -9.06
N ARG A 582 -2.56 8.95 -10.17
CA ARG A 582 -2.28 10.29 -10.70
C ARG A 582 -2.75 11.42 -9.77
N MET A 583 -3.81 11.20 -9.00
CA MET A 583 -4.20 12.12 -7.93
C MET A 583 -3.19 12.16 -6.78
N ARG A 584 -2.59 11.02 -6.43
CA ARG A 584 -1.54 10.98 -5.40
C ARG A 584 -0.28 11.72 -5.83
N GLU A 585 0.07 11.60 -7.10
CA GLU A 585 1.15 12.35 -7.74
C GLU A 585 0.86 13.87 -7.66
N ALA A 586 -0.35 14.29 -8.04
CA ALA A 586 -0.75 15.70 -7.94
C ALA A 586 -0.83 16.25 -6.50
N GLU A 587 -1.16 15.41 -5.51
CA GLU A 587 -1.13 15.76 -4.09
C GLU A 587 0.31 16.03 -3.60
N HIS A 588 1.30 15.34 -4.18
CA HIS A 588 2.70 15.42 -3.79
C HIS A 588 3.44 16.60 -4.44
N HIS A 589 3.29 16.79 -5.75
CA HIS A 589 3.91 17.90 -6.48
C HIS A 589 3.10 19.20 -6.27
N SER A 590 3.07 19.66 -5.02
CA SER A 590 2.43 20.91 -4.61
C SER A 590 3.21 22.13 -5.07
N LEU A 591 4.54 22.00 -5.14
CA LEU A 591 5.48 23.01 -5.66
C LEU A 591 5.85 22.69 -7.11
N PRO A 592 6.11 23.71 -7.95
CA PRO A 592 6.72 23.53 -9.25
C PRO A 592 8.12 22.90 -9.14
N PRO A 593 8.54 22.08 -10.12
CA PRO A 593 9.91 21.59 -10.19
C PRO A 593 10.90 22.76 -10.28
N GLY A 594 12.07 22.62 -9.64
CA GLY A 594 13.08 23.69 -9.54
C GLY A 594 12.76 24.76 -8.49
N SER A 595 11.75 24.54 -7.65
CA SER A 595 11.54 25.41 -6.49
C SER A 595 12.72 25.29 -5.50
N PRO A 596 13.19 26.39 -4.88
CA PRO A 596 14.21 26.32 -3.84
C PRO A 596 13.70 25.46 -2.67
N ASP A 597 14.59 24.99 -1.82
CA ASP A 597 14.17 24.28 -0.62
C ASP A 597 13.37 25.21 0.30
N TRP A 598 12.09 24.92 0.52
CA TRP A 598 11.24 25.59 1.52
C TRP A 598 11.42 24.96 2.92
N GLY A 599 12.24 23.91 3.02
CA GLY A 599 12.47 23.14 4.22
C GLY A 599 13.65 23.65 5.02
N GLU A 600 13.42 24.35 6.13
CA GLU A 600 14.49 24.63 7.10
C GLU A 600 14.61 23.43 8.06
N VAL A 601 15.70 22.66 7.94
CA VAL A 601 15.93 21.44 8.73
C VAL A 601 16.61 21.69 10.08
N ARG A 602 17.15 22.89 10.31
CA ARG A 602 17.82 23.24 11.57
C ARG A 602 16.82 23.32 12.73
N PRO A 603 17.02 22.53 13.79
CA PRO A 603 16.09 22.49 14.91
C PRO A 603 16.20 23.71 15.83
N ASP A 604 17.31 24.44 15.79
CA ASP A 604 17.59 25.62 16.62
C ASP A 604 17.16 26.95 15.99
N HIS A 605 16.46 26.91 14.85
CA HIS A 605 15.98 28.09 14.15
C HIS A 605 14.46 28.12 14.08
N ALA A 606 13.88 29.27 14.43
CA ALA A 606 12.44 29.45 14.42
C ALA A 606 11.91 29.42 12.97
N PRO A 607 10.85 28.66 12.65
CA PRO A 607 10.20 28.77 11.36
C PRO A 607 9.41 30.08 11.23
N VAL A 608 8.98 30.66 12.35
CA VAL A 608 8.28 31.94 12.46
C VAL A 608 8.68 32.64 13.76
N LEU A 609 8.54 33.96 13.80
CA LEU A 609 8.79 34.73 15.01
C LEU A 609 7.94 34.21 16.20
N GLY A 610 8.60 34.08 17.36
CA GLY A 610 8.00 33.62 18.61
C GLY A 610 7.81 32.10 18.73
N TYR A 611 8.22 31.30 17.74
CA TYR A 611 8.19 29.84 17.88
C TYR A 611 9.32 29.36 18.79
N GLN A 612 9.00 28.52 19.76
CA GLN A 612 9.95 27.86 20.64
C GLN A 612 9.73 26.35 20.60
N PRO A 613 10.75 25.55 20.26
CA PRO A 613 10.62 24.11 20.21
C PRO A 613 10.52 23.52 21.61
N TRP A 614 9.91 22.36 21.74
CA TRP A 614 9.86 21.61 22.99
C TRP A 614 11.07 20.68 23.13
N VAL A 615 11.59 20.55 24.36
CA VAL A 615 12.53 19.48 24.78
C VAL A 615 11.76 18.21 25.10
#